data_AF-A0A1Q9N9X3-F1
#
_entry.id   AF-A0A1Q9N9X3-F1
#
_cell.length_a   1.000
_cell.length_b   1.000
_cell.length_c   1.000
_cell.angle_alpha   90.00
_cell.angle_beta   90.00
_cell.angle_gamma   90.00
#
_symmetry.space_group_name_H-M   'P 1'
#
loop_
_entity.id
_entity.type
_entity.pdbx_description
1 polymer ?
#
loop_
_entity_poly.entity_id
_entity_poly.type
_entity_poly.pdbx_seq_one_letter_code
_entity_poly.pdbx_strand_id
1 'polypeptide(L)'
;MSLNPIIGRLLITQREQADPFHFQAWITDSNVEVTQFLIAEDKDRSDRILVMVDSIKTTSSTKSHIEAFFGHSFGNPNEVPASKPPIIRIASLVLLSRTISSVVPPGDSYAIRRPTTEDLNLLHRSIPINRKILDGLLKIDDKVTSPLSWSPIFFDSNMLIGPESGHLNITGVSGMATKSSYAMFLVNSLNEWANRNNEDLSIVIFNVKAQDFLNLHLIPNSLEELVNGLKN
;
A
#
# COMPACT_ATOMS: atom_id res chain seq x y z
N MET A 1 18.61 -12.60 -0.39
CA MET A 1 17.84 -11.35 -0.39
C MET A 1 18.16 -10.58 0.88
N SER A 2 18.56 -9.32 0.78
CA SER A 2 18.82 -8.47 1.94
C SER A 2 17.49 -8.05 2.56
N LEU A 3 17.28 -8.36 3.84
CA LEU A 3 16.10 -7.91 4.57
C LEU A 3 16.21 -6.41 4.86
N ASN A 4 15.07 -5.72 4.81
CA ASN A 4 14.99 -4.33 5.23
C ASN A 4 15.22 -4.20 6.75
N PRO A 5 15.81 -3.09 7.22
CA PRO A 5 16.07 -2.88 8.64
C PRO A 5 14.76 -2.84 9.45
N ILE A 6 14.86 -3.25 10.71
CA ILE A 6 13.77 -3.12 11.68
C ILE A 6 13.64 -1.64 12.06
N ILE A 7 12.43 -1.11 11.90
CA ILE A 7 12.09 0.31 12.15
C ILE A 7 11.13 0.49 13.32
N GLY A 8 10.70 -0.59 13.99
CA GLY A 8 9.70 -0.50 15.03
C GLY A 8 9.37 -1.84 15.68
N ARG A 9 8.47 -1.82 16.66
CA ARG A 9 7.89 -3.03 17.23
C ARG A 9 6.42 -2.84 17.55
N LEU A 10 5.69 -3.94 17.48
CA LEU A 10 4.31 -4.01 17.89
C LEU A 10 4.16 -3.58 19.36
N LEU A 11 3.11 -2.81 19.62
CA LEU A 11 2.80 -2.22 20.90
C LEU A 11 1.48 -2.81 21.42
N ILE A 12 1.52 -3.45 22.59
CA ILE A 12 0.34 -3.88 23.33
C ILE A 12 0.40 -3.23 24.70
N THR A 13 -0.59 -2.41 25.03
CA THR A 13 -0.70 -1.76 26.34
C THR A 13 -2.09 -1.95 26.92
N GLN A 14 -2.29 -1.60 28.19
CA GLN A 14 -3.62 -1.66 28.81
C GLN A 14 -4.65 -0.76 28.11
N ARG A 15 -4.20 0.37 27.53
CA ARG A 15 -5.08 1.33 26.83
C ARG A 15 -5.25 0.97 25.37
N GLU A 16 -4.16 0.53 24.74
CA GLU A 16 -4.10 0.21 23.32
C GLU A 16 -3.89 -1.30 23.19
N GLN A 17 -5.02 -2.02 23.17
CA GLN A 17 -5.05 -3.46 22.99
C GLN A 17 -4.88 -3.81 21.50
N ALA A 18 -4.41 -5.03 21.22
CA ALA A 18 -4.29 -5.55 19.86
C ALA A 18 -5.39 -6.57 19.59
N ASP A 19 -6.03 -6.46 18.42
CA ASP A 19 -6.89 -7.48 17.85
C ASP A 19 -6.25 -8.08 16.57
N PRO A 20 -6.81 -9.14 15.97
CA PRO A 20 -6.21 -9.79 14.80
C PRO A 20 -6.10 -8.89 13.56
N PHE A 21 -6.96 -7.88 13.46
CA PHE A 21 -7.13 -7.01 12.30
C PHE A 21 -6.59 -5.60 12.55
N HIS A 22 -6.58 -5.12 13.79
CA HIS A 22 -6.14 -3.78 14.17
C HIS A 22 -5.18 -3.85 15.36
N PHE A 23 -4.00 -3.26 15.19
CA PHE A 23 -3.01 -3.18 16.25
C PHE A 23 -2.09 -1.98 16.03
N GLN A 24 -1.27 -1.67 17.02
CA GLN A 24 -0.37 -0.52 16.97
C GLN A 24 1.08 -0.94 17.02
N ALA A 25 1.95 -0.08 16.53
CA ALA A 25 3.39 -0.21 16.70
C ALA A 25 4.02 1.14 16.96
N TRP A 26 5.09 1.17 17.74
CA TRP A 26 5.98 2.31 17.73
C TRP A 26 6.97 2.18 16.56
N ILE A 27 7.27 3.29 15.91
CA ILE A 27 8.18 3.35 14.76
C ILE A 27 9.21 4.46 14.94
N THR A 28 10.43 4.23 14.45
CA THR A 28 11.56 5.17 14.52
C THR A 28 11.85 5.84 13.18
N ASP A 29 11.46 5.23 12.06
CA ASP A 29 11.66 5.80 10.72
C ASP A 29 10.67 6.94 10.47
N SER A 30 11.17 8.18 10.46
CA SER A 30 10.40 9.41 10.22
C SER A 30 9.72 9.48 8.86
N ASN A 31 10.17 8.70 7.88
CA ASN A 31 9.68 8.72 6.50
C ASN A 31 8.52 7.74 6.26
N VAL A 32 8.00 7.10 7.31
CA VAL A 32 6.76 6.32 7.21
C VAL A 32 5.56 7.26 7.20
N GLU A 33 4.71 7.09 6.20
CA GLU A 33 3.50 7.89 5.99
C GLU A 33 2.22 7.04 6.11
N VAL A 34 1.08 7.71 6.25
CA VAL A 34 -0.24 7.06 6.18
C VAL A 34 -0.43 6.44 4.80
N THR A 35 -1.18 5.33 4.72
CA THR A 35 -1.41 4.49 3.53
C THR A 35 -0.21 3.66 3.05
N GLN A 36 0.98 3.84 3.64
CA GLN A 36 2.11 2.98 3.34
C GLN A 36 1.93 1.57 3.93
N PHE A 37 2.57 0.60 3.30
CA PHE A 37 2.57 -0.78 3.76
C PHE A 37 3.78 -1.08 4.63
N LEU A 38 3.58 -1.90 5.65
CA LEU A 38 4.63 -2.40 6.53
C LEU A 38 4.48 -3.91 6.71
N ILE A 39 5.55 -4.53 7.21
CA ILE A 39 5.53 -5.91 7.66
C ILE A 39 5.73 -5.95 9.16
N ALA A 40 4.79 -6.59 9.85
CA ALA A 40 5.00 -7.10 11.20
C ALA A 40 5.44 -8.57 11.08
N GLU A 41 6.65 -8.89 11.54
CA GLU A 41 7.20 -10.24 11.49
C GLU A 41 7.55 -10.77 12.87
N ASP A 42 7.24 -12.04 13.12
CA ASP A 42 7.64 -12.70 14.36
C ASP A 42 9.16 -12.95 14.40
N LYS A 43 9.71 -13.17 15.61
CA LYS A 43 11.14 -13.37 15.86
C LYS A 43 11.76 -14.45 14.98
N ASP A 44 11.05 -15.57 14.82
CA ASP A 44 11.51 -16.71 14.03
C ASP A 44 11.15 -16.59 12.54
N ARG A 45 10.49 -15.48 12.14
CA ARG A 45 10.03 -15.18 10.78
C ARG A 45 9.11 -16.25 10.17
N SER A 46 8.55 -17.10 11.01
CA SER A 46 7.55 -18.11 10.64
C SER A 46 6.23 -17.45 10.22
N ASP A 47 5.93 -16.28 10.78
CA ASP A 47 4.74 -15.50 10.50
C ASP A 47 5.08 -14.07 10.10
N ARG A 48 4.48 -13.63 8.99
CA ARG A 48 4.57 -12.27 8.46
C ARG A 48 3.18 -11.74 8.21
N ILE A 49 2.94 -10.54 8.70
CA ILE A 49 1.68 -9.82 8.58
C ILE A 49 1.95 -8.58 7.74
N LEU A 50 1.35 -8.54 6.55
CA LEU A 50 1.31 -7.35 5.72
C LEU A 50 0.18 -6.45 6.21
N VAL A 51 0.55 -5.22 6.53
CA VAL A 51 -0.35 -4.21 7.11
C VAL A 51 -0.29 -2.91 6.34
N MET A 52 -1.36 -2.14 6.40
CA MET A 52 -1.40 -0.73 5.98
C MET A 52 -1.34 0.17 7.21
N VAL A 53 -0.60 1.28 7.10
CA VAL A 53 -0.63 2.36 8.10
C VAL A 53 -1.92 3.15 7.92
N ASP A 54 -2.83 3.05 8.88
CA ASP A 54 -4.10 3.78 8.90
C ASP A 54 -3.92 5.22 9.43
N SER A 55 -3.14 5.37 10.50
CA SER A 55 -2.89 6.66 11.12
C SER A 55 -1.56 6.66 11.88
N ILE A 56 -0.96 7.84 12.02
CA ILE A 56 0.26 8.04 12.82
C ILE A 56 -0.01 9.13 13.85
N LYS A 57 0.24 8.81 15.11
CA LYS A 57 0.20 9.74 16.24
C LYS A 57 1.60 9.91 16.79
N THR A 58 1.87 11.09 17.34
CA THR A 58 3.13 11.39 18.02
C THR A 58 2.86 11.72 19.47
N THR A 59 3.63 11.16 20.39
CA THR A 59 3.51 11.40 21.83
C THR A 59 4.88 11.57 22.47
N SER A 60 4.94 12.14 23.66
CA SER A 60 6.17 12.30 24.43
C SER A 60 5.92 12.04 25.91
N SER A 61 6.99 12.02 26.70
CA SER A 61 6.88 11.92 28.16
C SER A 61 6.41 13.20 28.86
N THR A 62 6.27 14.30 28.12
CA THR A 62 5.84 15.60 28.68
C THR A 62 4.38 15.54 29.09
N LYS A 63 4.09 15.84 30.36
CA LYS A 63 2.76 15.61 30.95
C LYS A 63 1.79 16.75 30.71
N SER A 64 2.30 17.97 30.48
CA SER A 64 1.45 19.16 30.33
C SER A 64 2.06 20.22 29.43
N HIS A 65 1.22 21.12 28.91
CA HIS A 65 1.64 22.28 28.13
C HIS A 65 2.55 23.23 28.92
N ILE A 66 2.38 23.31 30.25
CA ILE A 66 3.19 24.14 31.14
C ILE A 66 4.63 23.59 31.21
N GLU A 67 4.77 22.28 31.35
CA GLU A 67 6.08 21.61 31.35
C GLU A 67 6.80 21.81 30.00
N ALA A 68 6.06 21.74 28.88
CA ALA A 68 6.61 22.05 27.57
C ALA A 68 7.08 23.52 27.45
N PHE A 69 6.27 24.47 27.93
CA PHE A 69 6.57 25.90 27.88
C PHE A 69 7.83 26.25 28.67
N PHE A 70 7.96 25.74 29.90
CA PHE A 70 9.17 25.95 30.72
C PHE A 70 10.39 25.23 30.15
N GLY A 71 10.21 24.06 29.54
CA GLY A 71 11.28 23.34 28.85
C GLY A 71 11.90 24.14 27.69
N HIS A 72 11.13 25.03 27.05
CA HIS A 72 11.57 25.94 26.01
C HIS A 72 11.92 27.35 26.54
N SER A 73 12.58 27.45 27.70
CA SER A 73 13.02 28.74 28.27
C SER A 73 11.90 29.79 28.35
N PHE A 74 10.77 29.41 28.94
CA PHE A 74 9.57 30.24 29.01
C PHE A 74 8.99 30.55 27.63
N GLY A 75 8.95 29.55 26.74
CA GLY A 75 8.32 29.64 25.43
C GLY A 75 9.13 30.38 24.36
N ASN A 76 10.46 30.46 24.49
CA ASN A 76 11.32 30.93 23.42
C ASN A 76 11.39 29.89 22.28
N PRO A 77 10.80 30.16 21.10
CA PRO A 77 10.75 29.19 20.01
C PRO A 77 12.12 28.92 19.35
N ASN A 78 13.10 29.79 19.59
CA ASN A 78 14.44 29.68 19.00
C ASN A 78 15.42 28.91 19.88
N GLU A 79 15.05 28.63 21.14
CA GLU A 79 15.90 27.87 22.05
C GLU A 79 15.56 26.39 22.04
N VAL A 80 16.61 25.59 21.86
CA VAL A 80 16.53 24.13 21.95
C VAL A 80 16.69 23.74 23.42
N PRO A 81 15.71 23.04 24.02
CA PRO A 81 15.80 22.57 25.39
C PRO A 81 17.07 21.73 25.62
N ALA A 82 17.72 21.91 26.77
CA ALA A 82 18.91 21.12 27.14
C ALA A 82 18.64 19.61 27.19
N SER A 83 17.40 19.21 27.52
CA SER A 83 16.93 17.84 27.44
C SER A 83 15.67 17.77 26.56
N LYS A 84 15.73 16.98 25.49
CA LYS A 84 14.56 16.72 24.64
C LYS A 84 13.83 15.51 25.18
N PRO A 85 12.56 15.63 25.61
CA PRO A 85 11.77 14.46 25.98
C PRO A 85 11.68 13.53 24.76
N PRO A 86 11.79 12.20 24.95
CA PRO A 86 11.71 11.26 23.85
C PRO A 86 10.35 11.40 23.16
N ILE A 87 10.39 11.64 21.86
CA ILE A 87 9.21 11.66 21.01
C ILE A 87 9.04 10.26 20.42
N ILE A 88 7.87 9.68 20.62
CA ILE A 88 7.48 8.37 20.13
C ILE A 88 6.42 8.55 19.05
N ARG A 89 6.63 7.92 17.89
CA ARG A 89 5.62 7.83 16.83
C ARG A 89 4.92 6.48 16.94
N ILE A 90 3.60 6.52 17.04
CA ILE A 90 2.73 5.35 17.15
C ILE A 90 1.92 5.26 15.85
N ALA A 91 2.10 4.18 15.12
CA ALA A 91 1.34 3.87 13.92
C ALA A 91 0.19 2.91 14.28
N SER A 92 -1.03 3.25 13.87
CA SER A 92 -2.15 2.32 13.80
C SER A 92 -2.05 1.51 12.51
N LEU A 93 -2.11 0.19 12.64
CA LEU A 93 -1.87 -0.77 11.58
C LEU A 93 -3.13 -1.61 11.35
N VAL A 94 -3.51 -1.76 10.08
CA VAL A 94 -4.65 -2.57 9.64
C VAL A 94 -4.14 -3.77 8.86
N LEU A 95 -4.61 -4.96 9.22
CA LEU A 95 -4.29 -6.21 8.53
C LEU A 95 -4.75 -6.17 7.07
N LEU A 96 -3.86 -6.52 6.15
CA LEU A 96 -4.21 -6.81 4.75
C LEU A 96 -4.11 -8.29 4.43
N SER A 97 -2.98 -8.90 4.81
CA SER A 97 -2.72 -10.31 4.56
C SER A 97 -1.74 -10.86 5.57
N ARG A 98 -1.80 -12.17 5.83
CA ARG A 98 -0.94 -12.85 6.81
C ARG A 98 -0.47 -14.17 6.24
N THR A 99 0.78 -14.52 6.52
CA THR A 99 1.38 -15.79 6.06
C THR A 99 0.61 -16.97 6.61
N ILE A 100 0.37 -16.98 7.92
CA ILE A 100 -0.43 -18.00 8.60
C ILE A 100 -1.91 -17.56 8.59
N SER A 101 -2.80 -18.44 8.13
CA SER A 101 -4.25 -18.21 8.23
C SER A 101 -4.68 -18.42 9.69
N SER A 102 -4.50 -17.37 10.49
CA SER A 102 -4.82 -17.36 11.92
C SER A 102 -5.56 -16.07 12.27
N VAL A 103 -6.62 -16.22 13.05
CA VAL A 103 -7.40 -15.13 13.64
C VAL A 103 -6.96 -14.82 15.07
N VAL A 104 -5.76 -15.27 15.46
CA VAL A 104 -5.17 -14.94 16.77
C VAL A 104 -4.43 -13.61 16.66
N PRO A 105 -4.59 -12.67 17.60
CA PRO A 105 -3.83 -11.42 17.60
C PRO A 105 -2.31 -11.67 17.57
N PRO A 106 -1.53 -10.81 16.92
CA PRO A 106 -0.08 -10.90 16.98
C PRO A 106 0.44 -10.71 18.42
N GLY A 107 1.52 -11.42 18.75
CA GLY A 107 2.13 -11.37 20.09
C GLY A 107 3.05 -10.17 20.32
N ASP A 108 3.53 -10.03 21.55
CA ASP A 108 4.44 -9.00 22.04
C ASP A 108 5.90 -9.20 21.57
N SER A 109 6.11 -9.29 20.26
CA SER A 109 7.43 -9.64 19.73
C SER A 109 7.65 -9.19 18.30
N TYR A 110 6.58 -8.84 17.59
CA TYR A 110 6.64 -8.63 16.16
C TYR A 110 7.49 -7.39 15.86
N ALA A 111 8.53 -7.60 15.07
CA ALA A 111 9.37 -6.53 14.54
C ALA A 111 8.67 -5.87 13.36
N ILE A 112 8.71 -4.55 13.29
CA ILE A 112 8.17 -3.79 12.16
C ILE A 112 9.29 -3.42 11.21
N ARG A 113 9.10 -3.67 9.92
CA ARG A 113 10.03 -3.28 8.85
C ARG A 113 9.27 -2.87 7.58
N ARG A 114 9.96 -2.22 6.66
CA ARG A 114 9.44 -1.96 5.30
C ARG A 114 9.27 -3.28 4.52
N PRO A 115 8.23 -3.40 3.68
CA PRO A 115 8.02 -4.58 2.86
C PRO A 115 9.12 -4.74 1.82
N THR A 116 9.40 -5.98 1.44
CA THR A 116 10.15 -6.33 0.23
C THR A 116 9.18 -6.67 -0.90
N THR A 117 9.68 -6.77 -2.13
CA THR A 117 8.87 -7.23 -3.27
C THR A 117 8.28 -8.62 -3.03
N GLU A 118 9.00 -9.50 -2.31
CA GLU A 118 8.51 -10.84 -1.97
C GLU A 118 7.35 -10.80 -0.97
N ASP A 119 7.41 -9.89 0.01
CA ASP A 119 6.33 -9.78 1.01
C ASP A 119 5.00 -9.35 0.37
N LEU A 120 5.05 -8.52 -0.69
CA LEU A 120 3.85 -8.09 -1.40
C LEU A 120 3.17 -9.20 -2.20
N ASN A 121 3.87 -10.32 -2.46
CA ASN A 121 3.23 -11.52 -2.99
C ASN A 121 2.14 -12.05 -2.05
N LEU A 122 2.18 -11.73 -0.74
CA LEU A 122 1.13 -12.11 0.21
C LEU A 122 -0.25 -11.57 -0.18
N LEU A 123 -0.34 -10.45 -0.91
CA LEU A 123 -1.62 -9.87 -1.36
C LEU A 123 -2.35 -10.76 -2.36
N HIS A 124 -1.60 -11.49 -3.18
CA HIS A 124 -2.14 -12.17 -4.35
C HIS A 124 -1.65 -13.63 -4.47
N ARG A 125 -1.08 -14.19 -3.39
CA ARG A 125 -0.54 -15.56 -3.34
C ARG A 125 -1.60 -16.63 -3.59
N SER A 126 -2.86 -16.34 -3.27
CA SER A 126 -3.99 -17.25 -3.47
C SER A 126 -4.50 -17.26 -4.91
N ILE A 127 -4.08 -16.30 -5.75
CA ILE A 127 -4.54 -16.16 -7.13
C ILE A 127 -3.62 -17.00 -8.03
N PRO A 128 -4.14 -18.04 -8.71
CA PRO A 128 -3.37 -18.84 -9.66
C PRO A 128 -2.78 -17.98 -10.79
N ILE A 129 -1.62 -18.36 -11.32
CA ILE A 129 -0.90 -17.56 -12.32
C ILE A 129 -1.72 -17.27 -13.59
N ASN A 130 -2.53 -18.25 -14.03
CA ASN A 130 -3.44 -18.14 -15.16
C ASN A 130 -4.67 -17.26 -14.86
N ARG A 131 -4.94 -16.95 -13.59
CA ARG A 131 -6.05 -16.08 -13.15
C ARG A 131 -5.63 -14.67 -12.76
N LYS A 132 -4.33 -14.38 -12.70
CA LYS A 132 -3.82 -13.05 -12.34
C LYS A 132 -4.02 -12.06 -13.49
N ILE A 133 -4.93 -11.11 -13.32
CA ILE A 133 -5.07 -9.92 -14.16
C ILE A 133 -4.34 -8.78 -13.47
N LEU A 134 -3.46 -8.07 -14.17
CA LEU A 134 -2.76 -6.92 -13.59
C LEU A 134 -3.77 -5.82 -13.24
N ASP A 135 -3.77 -5.40 -11.97
CA ASP A 135 -4.65 -4.37 -11.44
C ASP A 135 -3.92 -3.02 -11.28
N GLY A 136 -2.61 -3.06 -11.02
CA GLY A 136 -1.83 -1.85 -10.87
C GLY A 136 -0.45 -2.11 -10.30
N LEU A 137 0.21 -1.03 -9.88
CA LEU A 137 1.54 -1.05 -9.30
C LEU A 137 1.52 -0.37 -7.94
N LEU A 138 2.02 -1.09 -6.93
CA LEU A 138 2.21 -0.60 -5.58
C LEU A 138 3.62 -0.03 -5.43
N LYS A 139 3.74 1.18 -4.90
CA LYS A 139 5.04 1.74 -4.56
C LYS A 139 5.55 1.12 -3.25
N ILE A 140 6.73 0.50 -3.28
CA ILE A 140 7.36 -0.17 -2.13
C ILE A 140 8.30 0.77 -1.37
N ASP A 141 9.03 1.61 -2.11
CA ASP A 141 10.01 2.55 -1.56
C ASP A 141 9.92 3.91 -2.27
N ASP A 142 10.21 4.97 -1.53
CA ASP A 142 10.18 6.36 -1.99
C ASP A 142 11.40 6.76 -2.82
N LYS A 143 12.35 5.84 -3.03
CA LYS A 143 13.41 6.01 -4.03
C LYS A 143 12.80 5.78 -5.42
N VAL A 144 12.17 6.84 -5.92
CA VAL A 144 11.33 6.92 -7.15
C VAL A 144 12.02 6.43 -8.43
N THR A 145 13.35 6.28 -8.45
CA THR A 145 14.11 6.11 -9.69
C THR A 145 14.35 4.67 -10.15
N SER A 146 13.91 3.64 -9.41
CA SER A 146 14.09 2.24 -9.86
C SER A 146 12.75 1.54 -10.14
N PRO A 147 12.63 0.81 -11.26
CA PRO A 147 11.52 -0.13 -11.49
C PRO A 147 11.32 -1.14 -10.36
N LEU A 148 12.38 -1.45 -9.60
CA LEU A 148 12.35 -2.35 -8.43
C LEU A 148 11.59 -1.75 -7.24
N SER A 149 11.30 -0.45 -7.25
CA SER A 149 10.51 0.24 -6.23
C SER A 149 9.00 0.05 -6.41
N TRP A 150 8.57 -0.71 -7.42
CA TRP A 150 7.18 -0.98 -7.71
C TRP A 150 6.89 -2.49 -7.69
N SER A 151 5.73 -2.88 -7.16
CA SER A 151 5.26 -4.27 -7.14
C SER A 151 3.92 -4.39 -7.85
N PRO A 152 3.74 -5.34 -8.77
CA PRO A 152 2.45 -5.55 -9.40
C PRO A 152 1.42 -6.12 -8.40
N ILE A 153 0.22 -5.57 -8.46
CA ILE A 153 -0.96 -6.11 -7.78
C ILE A 153 -1.90 -6.70 -8.83
N PHE A 154 -2.66 -7.73 -8.43
CA PHE A 154 -3.45 -8.51 -9.35
C PHE A 154 -4.87 -8.71 -8.85
N PHE A 155 -5.83 -8.58 -9.76
CA PHE A 155 -7.16 -9.14 -9.60
C PHE A 155 -7.19 -10.62 -9.98
N ASP A 156 -8.19 -11.29 -9.45
CA ASP A 156 -8.54 -12.65 -9.81
C ASP A 156 -9.57 -12.64 -10.95
N SER A 157 -9.25 -13.25 -12.08
CA SER A 157 -10.14 -13.31 -13.25
C SER A 157 -11.49 -13.93 -12.96
N ASN A 158 -11.58 -14.93 -12.07
CA ASN A 158 -12.87 -15.53 -11.73
C ASN A 158 -13.80 -14.55 -11.02
N MET A 159 -13.23 -13.62 -10.25
CA MET A 159 -13.97 -12.56 -9.56
C MET A 159 -14.37 -11.45 -10.53
N LEU A 160 -13.45 -11.01 -11.39
CA LEU A 160 -13.68 -9.81 -12.21
C LEU A 160 -14.51 -10.07 -13.47
N ILE A 161 -14.25 -11.16 -14.18
CA ILE A 161 -14.86 -11.47 -15.49
C ILE A 161 -15.40 -12.90 -15.59
N GLY A 162 -15.17 -13.72 -14.55
CA GLY A 162 -15.57 -15.11 -14.52
C GLY A 162 -16.90 -15.34 -13.80
N PRO A 163 -17.16 -16.58 -13.37
CA PRO A 163 -18.50 -17.00 -12.92
C PRO A 163 -18.98 -16.30 -11.64
N GLU A 164 -18.07 -15.77 -10.83
CA GLU A 164 -18.42 -15.12 -9.56
C GLU A 164 -19.11 -13.77 -9.75
N SER A 165 -19.17 -13.25 -10.99
CA SER A 165 -19.94 -12.05 -11.37
C SER A 165 -19.64 -10.83 -10.49
N GLY A 166 -18.37 -10.59 -10.17
CA GLY A 166 -17.97 -9.41 -9.43
C GLY A 166 -18.21 -8.13 -10.23
N HIS A 167 -18.48 -7.05 -9.51
CA HIS A 167 -18.64 -5.73 -10.10
C HIS A 167 -17.51 -4.80 -9.63
N LEU A 168 -16.87 -4.12 -10.58
CA LEU A 168 -15.85 -3.12 -10.29
C LEU A 168 -16.44 -1.71 -10.40
N ASN A 169 -16.31 -0.94 -9.32
CA ASN A 169 -16.65 0.48 -9.31
C ASN A 169 -15.38 1.34 -9.31
N ILE A 170 -15.20 2.14 -10.36
CA ILE A 170 -14.07 3.06 -10.48
C ILE A 170 -14.53 4.46 -10.06
N THR A 171 -14.06 4.92 -8.91
CA THR A 171 -14.38 6.26 -8.38
C THR A 171 -13.14 7.15 -8.33
N GLY A 172 -13.33 8.47 -8.43
CA GLY A 172 -12.23 9.42 -8.32
C GLY A 172 -12.68 10.85 -8.61
N VAL A 173 -11.91 11.82 -8.14
CA VAL A 173 -12.19 13.26 -8.32
C VAL A 173 -12.27 13.60 -9.82
N SER A 174 -13.20 14.47 -10.20
CA SER A 174 -13.36 14.94 -11.59
C SER A 174 -12.19 15.84 -12.01
N GLY A 175 -11.78 15.77 -13.28
CA GLY A 175 -10.79 16.70 -13.86
C GLY A 175 -9.35 16.20 -13.91
N MET A 176 -9.02 15.08 -13.25
CA MET A 176 -7.67 14.48 -13.30
C MET A 176 -7.53 13.34 -14.31
N ALA A 177 -8.56 13.09 -15.14
CA ALA A 177 -8.67 11.94 -16.06
C ALA A 177 -8.45 10.54 -15.44
N THR A 178 -8.27 10.44 -14.12
CA THR A 178 -7.88 9.22 -13.38
C THR A 178 -8.82 8.04 -13.61
N LYS A 179 -10.13 8.28 -13.72
CA LYS A 179 -11.12 7.23 -13.96
C LYS A 179 -10.98 6.62 -15.36
N SER A 180 -10.92 7.46 -16.39
CA SER A 180 -10.80 7.02 -17.78
C SER A 180 -9.45 6.35 -18.02
N SER A 181 -8.36 6.92 -17.48
CA SER A 181 -7.02 6.34 -17.61
C SER A 181 -6.89 4.98 -16.91
N TYR A 182 -7.47 4.82 -15.72
CA TYR A 182 -7.47 3.53 -15.04
C TYR A 182 -8.37 2.50 -15.74
N ALA A 183 -9.54 2.89 -16.24
CA ALA A 183 -10.37 2.00 -17.06
C ALA A 183 -9.64 1.54 -18.33
N MET A 184 -8.93 2.45 -19.00
CA MET A 184 -8.07 2.14 -20.14
C MET A 184 -6.95 1.15 -19.77
N PHE A 185 -6.28 1.38 -18.64
CA PHE A 185 -5.26 0.47 -18.11
C PHE A 185 -5.83 -0.94 -17.86
N LEU A 186 -7.01 -1.02 -17.26
CA LEU A 186 -7.65 -2.29 -16.96
C LEU A 186 -8.08 -3.05 -18.22
N VAL A 187 -8.62 -2.36 -19.23
CA VAL A 187 -8.95 -2.94 -20.54
C VAL A 187 -7.72 -3.58 -21.19
N ASN A 188 -6.58 -2.88 -21.18
CA ASN A 188 -5.33 -3.44 -21.71
C ASN A 188 -4.85 -4.64 -20.88
N SER A 189 -4.93 -4.56 -19.55
CA SER A 189 -4.55 -5.66 -18.66
C SER A 189 -5.42 -6.91 -18.85
N LEU A 190 -6.71 -6.72 -19.14
CA LEU A 190 -7.65 -7.79 -19.47
C LEU A 190 -7.34 -8.42 -20.84
N ASN A 191 -7.07 -7.60 -21.86
CA ASN A 191 -6.68 -8.10 -23.19
C ASN A 191 -5.38 -8.93 -23.12
N GLU A 192 -4.37 -8.43 -22.41
CA GLU A 192 -3.10 -9.17 -22.22
C GLU A 192 -3.32 -10.49 -21.47
N TRP A 193 -4.17 -10.47 -20.43
CA TRP A 193 -4.55 -11.69 -19.72
C TRP A 193 -5.25 -12.68 -20.66
N ALA A 194 -6.19 -12.23 -21.48
CA ALA A 194 -6.95 -13.08 -22.39
C ALA A 194 -6.03 -13.71 -23.45
N ASN A 195 -5.15 -12.90 -24.06
CA ASN A 195 -4.14 -13.37 -25.01
C ASN A 195 -3.22 -14.44 -24.41
N ARG A 196 -2.70 -14.19 -23.20
CA ARG A 196 -1.80 -15.13 -22.50
C ARG A 196 -2.46 -16.45 -22.15
N ASN A 197 -3.77 -16.45 -21.89
CA ASN A 197 -4.53 -17.64 -21.52
C ASN A 197 -5.32 -18.26 -22.67
N ASN A 198 -5.25 -17.67 -23.88
CA ASN A 198 -6.03 -18.08 -25.05
C ASN A 198 -7.54 -18.12 -24.75
N GLU A 199 -8.03 -17.05 -24.12
CA GLU A 199 -9.44 -16.85 -23.75
C GLU A 199 -10.11 -15.84 -24.69
N ASP A 200 -11.37 -16.08 -25.04
CA ASP A 200 -12.16 -15.16 -25.85
C ASP A 200 -12.75 -14.05 -24.96
N LEU A 201 -12.21 -12.84 -25.08
CA LEU A 201 -12.66 -11.68 -24.31
C LEU A 201 -13.39 -10.67 -25.21
N SER A 202 -14.57 -10.24 -24.77
CA SER A 202 -15.31 -9.14 -25.38
C SER A 202 -15.58 -8.06 -24.34
N ILE A 203 -15.22 -6.81 -24.65
CA ILE A 203 -15.42 -5.66 -23.77
C ILE A 203 -16.37 -4.67 -24.47
N VAL A 204 -17.45 -4.30 -23.80
CA VAL A 204 -18.40 -3.29 -24.27
C VAL A 204 -18.25 -2.03 -23.42
N ILE A 205 -17.89 -0.91 -24.04
CA ILE A 205 -17.68 0.37 -23.35
C ILE A 205 -18.68 1.40 -23.89
N PHE A 206 -19.48 1.96 -22.99
CA PHE A 206 -20.35 3.10 -23.30
C PHE A 206 -19.57 4.40 -23.12
N ASN A 207 -18.90 4.85 -24.17
CA ASN A 207 -18.09 6.06 -24.11
C ASN A 207 -18.93 7.34 -24.19
N VAL A 208 -19.24 7.93 -23.05
CA VAL A 208 -20.05 9.17 -22.96
C VAL A 208 -19.19 10.43 -23.22
N LYS A 209 -17.86 10.35 -23.13
CA LYS A 209 -16.94 11.46 -23.38
C LYS A 209 -16.07 11.13 -24.60
N ALA A 210 -16.42 11.72 -25.73
CA ALA A 210 -16.05 11.24 -27.07
C ALA A 210 -14.59 10.83 -27.28
N GLN A 211 -13.58 11.39 -26.61
CA GLN A 211 -12.17 11.15 -26.96
C GLN A 211 -11.50 9.97 -26.24
N ASP A 212 -11.89 9.64 -25.00
CA ASP A 212 -11.03 8.80 -24.13
C ASP A 212 -10.79 7.37 -24.63
N PHE A 213 -11.77 6.74 -25.29
CA PHE A 213 -11.73 5.31 -25.64
C PHE A 213 -11.66 5.03 -27.15
N LEU A 214 -11.60 6.05 -28.02
CA LEU A 214 -11.65 5.85 -29.48
C LEU A 214 -10.43 5.10 -30.03
N ASN A 215 -9.28 5.26 -29.40
CA ASN A 215 -8.00 4.74 -29.88
C ASN A 215 -7.60 3.41 -29.23
N LEU A 216 -8.52 2.73 -28.53
CA LEU A 216 -8.26 1.43 -27.88
C LEU A 216 -7.74 0.34 -28.83
N HIS A 217 -8.08 0.44 -30.12
CA HIS A 217 -7.66 -0.47 -31.17
C HIS A 217 -6.23 -0.20 -31.68
N LEU A 218 -5.64 0.95 -31.31
CA LEU A 218 -4.29 1.32 -31.70
C LEU A 218 -3.33 0.85 -30.62
N ILE A 219 -2.69 -0.29 -30.85
CA ILE A 219 -1.61 -0.78 -29.99
C ILE A 219 -0.35 0.00 -30.38
N PRO A 220 0.23 0.82 -29.46
CA PRO A 220 1.46 1.55 -29.78
C PRO A 220 2.62 0.57 -29.95
N ASN A 221 3.49 0.86 -30.91
CA ASN A 221 4.62 0.00 -31.23
C ASN A 221 5.77 0.16 -30.23
N SER A 222 5.76 1.24 -29.44
CA SER A 222 6.74 1.50 -28.38
C SER A 222 6.15 2.31 -27.23
N LEU A 223 6.81 2.24 -26.06
CA LEU A 223 6.46 3.04 -24.89
C LEU A 223 6.61 4.55 -25.16
N GLU A 224 7.59 4.95 -25.97
CA GLU A 224 7.81 6.34 -26.37
C GLU A 224 6.67 6.89 -27.23
N GLU A 225 6.15 6.08 -28.16
CA GLU A 225 4.97 6.42 -28.97
C GLU A 225 3.75 6.65 -28.07
N LEU A 226 3.52 5.76 -27.10
CA LEU A 226 2.43 5.88 -26.13
C LEU A 226 2.57 7.15 -25.27
N VAL A 227 3.76 7.44 -24.74
CA VAL A 227 4.00 8.64 -23.91
C VAL A 227 3.83 9.93 -24.71
N ASN A 228 4.22 9.95 -25.98
CA ASN A 228 4.05 11.12 -26.83
C ASN A 228 2.58 11.31 -27.26
N GLY A 229 1.84 10.22 -27.48
CA GLY A 229 0.41 10.26 -27.78
C GLY A 229 -0.46 10.79 -26.65
N LEU A 230 -0.05 10.60 -25.39
CA LEU A 230 -0.75 11.11 -24.20
C LEU A 230 -0.51 12.61 -23.90
N LYS A 231 0.51 13.22 -24.53
CA LYS A 231 0.86 14.65 -24.32
C LYS A 231 0.11 15.61 -25.25
N ASN A 232 -0.61 15.07 -26.23
CA ASN A 232 -1.38 15.81 -27.23
C ASN A 232 -2.88 15.64 -26.98
#